data_AF-A0A899FZE7-F1
#
_entry.id   AF-A0A899FZE7-F1
#
_cell.length_a   1.000
_cell.length_b   1.000
_cell.length_c   1.000
_cell.angle_alpha   90.00
_cell.angle_beta   90.00
_cell.angle_gamma   90.00
#
_symmetry.space_group_name_H-M   'P 1'
#
loop_
_entity.id
_entity.type
_entity.pdbx_description
1 polymer ?
#
loop_
_entity_poly.entity_id
_entity_poly.type
_entity_poly.pdbx_seq_one_letter_code
_entity_poly.pdbx_strand_id
1 'polypeptide(L)'
;MWGYYLKGQGQSSRSFQPTKKPRKDYLLLLDWRLIRQAYIWRYSLGLKGFISSKMNMRGILLRNYSRPIFGTTLLNCRYFGTSLKSRLLERIPEEQEKVKKLRSEHGQKVLGEVVLDQAYGGMRGIKCLVWEGSVLDPEDGIRFRGLTIPECQKKLPKAPQGTQPLPEGLLWLLLTGEIPTEEQVKSVSEEWAARSDIPDFLEKLIDHCPPNLHPMAQFSLAVTALEQVSSFSAAYAKGINKKEYWLHYFEDSMDIIAKLPVIAGKIYRNLYKDGRVASINKNKDYSWNLSNILGYSDKEEFNELLRLYLTIHSDHEGGNVSAHASHLVASALSSPMLSLSSGLNGLAGPLHGLANQEVLNWILAMKNEIGDNPTKKNIEEYLWSTLNAGKVIPGYGHAVLRKTDPRYTAQREFALKHLPDDPMFRLVSLVYEIAPKVLLEHGKTKNPYPNVDAHSGILLRYYGLVEQQFYTVLFGVSRALGILSQLIWDRALGFPIERPKSFSTEAFIKMFCK
;
A
#
# COMPACT_ATOMS: atom_id res chain seq x y z
N MET A 1 -22.91 -2.42 -9.29
CA MET A 1 -23.75 -1.22 -9.49
C MET A 1 -22.87 0.01 -9.69
N TRP A 2 -21.95 -0.01 -10.66
CA TRP A 2 -21.09 1.14 -11.00
C TRP A 2 -20.67 1.02 -12.47
N GLY A 3 -21.56 1.49 -13.33
CA GLY A 3 -21.29 1.97 -14.68
C GLY A 3 -22.02 3.31 -14.78
N TYR A 4 -21.57 4.20 -15.65
CA TYR A 4 -22.04 5.59 -15.81
C TYR A 4 -21.27 6.64 -14.98
N TYR A 5 -20.04 6.89 -15.40
CA TYR A 5 -19.52 8.26 -15.47
C TYR A 5 -19.03 8.49 -16.91
N LEU A 6 -19.19 9.73 -17.38
CA LEU A 6 -18.94 10.26 -18.74
C LEU A 6 -20.18 10.40 -19.63
N LYS A 7 -20.97 11.44 -19.36
CA LYS A 7 -21.63 12.23 -20.40
C LYS A 7 -21.75 13.69 -19.96
N GLY A 8 -21.32 14.59 -20.85
CA GLY A 8 -21.75 15.98 -20.86
C GLY A 8 -20.61 16.99 -20.84
N GLN A 9 -20.08 17.34 -22.01
CA GLN A 9 -20.09 18.72 -22.49
C GLN A 9 -20.21 18.72 -24.02
N GLY A 10 -21.09 19.56 -24.54
CA GLY A 10 -21.38 19.72 -25.97
C GLY A 10 -21.05 21.12 -26.47
N GLN A 11 -21.12 21.24 -27.80
CA GLN A 11 -20.86 22.40 -28.67
C GLN A 11 -19.38 22.60 -29.04
N SER A 12 -18.97 22.76 -30.29
CA SER A 12 -19.68 23.23 -31.49
C SER A 12 -19.16 22.55 -32.76
N SER A 13 -20.04 22.35 -33.73
CA SER A 13 -19.77 21.83 -35.07
C SER A 13 -19.40 22.96 -36.03
N ARG A 14 -18.30 22.80 -36.76
CA ARG A 14 -18.09 23.46 -38.05
C ARG A 14 -17.72 22.43 -39.11
N SER A 15 -18.47 22.50 -40.19
CA SER A 15 -18.41 21.68 -41.40
C SER A 15 -17.15 21.96 -42.22
N PHE A 16 -16.58 20.91 -42.81
CA PHE A 16 -15.69 21.03 -43.97
C PHE A 16 -16.02 19.93 -44.97
N GLN A 17 -16.42 20.33 -46.19
CA GLN A 17 -16.59 19.44 -47.33
C GLN A 17 -15.24 19.18 -48.05
N PRO A 18 -15.08 18.04 -48.74
CA PRO A 18 -13.80 17.61 -49.30
C PRO A 18 -13.62 18.04 -50.76
N THR A 19 -12.39 18.40 -51.16
CA THR A 19 -11.99 18.50 -52.57
C THR A 19 -10.89 17.48 -52.90
N LYS A 20 -10.98 16.93 -54.12
CA LYS A 20 -10.35 15.70 -54.60
C LYS A 20 -8.92 15.91 -55.16
N LYS A 21 -8.06 14.90 -54.85
CA LYS A 21 -7.04 14.19 -55.69
C LYS A 21 -5.71 14.89 -56.13
N PRO A 22 -4.63 14.12 -56.47
CA PRO A 22 -3.89 13.18 -55.61
C PRO A 22 -2.35 13.29 -55.78
N ARG A 23 -1.52 12.84 -54.81
CA ARG A 23 -0.11 12.52 -55.09
C ARG A 23 0.38 11.30 -54.30
N LYS A 24 0.59 10.24 -55.09
CA LYS A 24 1.57 9.13 -55.07
C LYS A 24 2.05 8.56 -53.73
N ASP A 25 1.81 7.25 -53.65
CA ASP A 25 2.22 6.27 -52.65
C ASP A 25 3.73 6.16 -52.44
N TYR A 26 4.13 5.93 -51.18
CA TYR A 26 5.24 5.04 -50.83
C TYR A 26 4.90 4.34 -49.51
N LEU A 27 4.47 3.08 -49.61
CA LEU A 27 4.44 2.11 -48.52
C LEU A 27 5.88 1.66 -48.25
N LEU A 28 6.36 1.82 -47.02
CA LEU A 28 7.54 1.13 -46.51
C LEU A 28 7.08 0.03 -45.55
N LEU A 29 7.07 -1.19 -46.07
CA LEU A 29 7.04 -2.44 -45.30
C LEU A 29 8.39 -2.60 -44.58
N LEU A 30 8.38 -2.65 -43.26
CA LEU A 30 9.54 -3.01 -42.45
C LEU A 30 9.69 -4.54 -42.42
N ASP A 31 10.72 -5.04 -43.12
CA ASP A 31 11.14 -6.44 -43.13
C ASP A 31 11.95 -6.77 -41.86
N TRP A 32 11.48 -7.76 -41.11
CA TRP A 32 12.00 -8.19 -39.79
C TRP A 32 13.25 -9.08 -39.87
N ARG A 33 14.01 -9.04 -40.96
CA ARG A 33 15.20 -9.89 -41.18
C ARG A 33 16.56 -9.20 -41.03
N LEU A 34 16.61 -7.92 -40.63
CA LEU A 34 17.86 -7.13 -40.53
C LEU A 34 18.29 -6.72 -39.10
N ILE A 35 17.67 -7.24 -38.03
CA ILE A 35 18.09 -7.00 -36.63
C ILE A 35 18.64 -8.29 -36.00
N ARG A 36 19.49 -9.01 -36.73
CA ARG A 36 20.26 -10.16 -36.22
C ARG A 36 21.63 -10.25 -36.89
N GLN A 37 22.43 -9.19 -36.83
CA GLN A 37 23.87 -9.28 -37.13
C GLN A 37 24.69 -8.07 -36.66
N ALA A 38 24.57 -7.71 -35.38
CA ALA A 38 25.45 -6.70 -34.78
C ALA A 38 25.71 -7.00 -33.30
N TYR A 39 26.39 -8.12 -33.01
CA TYR A 39 27.18 -8.29 -31.79
C TYR A 39 28.13 -9.46 -32.03
N ILE A 40 29.37 -9.17 -32.44
CA ILE A 40 30.60 -9.99 -32.28
C ILE A 40 31.76 -9.25 -33.00
N TRP A 41 32.85 -9.00 -32.24
CA TRP A 41 34.19 -8.52 -32.64
C TRP A 41 34.31 -7.02 -33.02
N ARG A 42 35.33 -6.26 -32.58
CA ARG A 42 36.75 -6.58 -32.36
C ARG A 42 37.41 -5.41 -31.60
N TYR A 43 38.33 -5.67 -30.68
CA TYR A 43 39.59 -4.89 -30.57
C TYR A 43 40.63 -5.75 -29.83
N SER A 44 41.61 -6.24 -30.59
CA SER A 44 42.91 -6.70 -30.09
C SER A 44 43.99 -6.25 -31.08
N LEU A 45 45.20 -6.06 -30.54
CA LEU A 45 46.49 -5.65 -31.16
C LEU A 45 46.61 -4.14 -31.41
N GLY A 46 47.50 -3.37 -30.80
CA GLY A 46 48.64 -3.67 -29.94
C GLY A 46 49.88 -2.89 -30.42
N LEU A 47 50.58 -2.17 -29.53
CA LEU A 47 52.00 -1.86 -29.71
C LEU A 47 52.67 -1.49 -28.36
N LYS A 48 53.72 -2.26 -28.08
CA LYS A 48 54.78 -2.10 -27.06
C LYS A 48 55.49 -0.75 -27.30
N GLY A 49 56.13 -0.04 -26.37
CA GLY A 49 56.53 -0.25 -24.97
C GLY A 49 57.67 0.76 -24.69
N PHE A 50 57.86 1.24 -23.46
CA PHE A 50 59.16 1.68 -22.93
C PHE A 50 59.13 1.74 -21.40
N ILE A 51 60.32 1.61 -20.83
CA ILE A 51 60.67 1.04 -19.52
C ILE A 51 60.85 2.13 -18.42
N SER A 52 60.56 1.73 -17.17
CA SER A 52 61.17 2.16 -15.89
C SER A 52 60.86 3.56 -15.32
N SER A 53 60.20 3.58 -14.16
CA SER A 53 60.85 3.99 -12.91
C SER A 53 60.10 3.47 -11.66
N LYS A 54 60.89 3.00 -10.68
CA LYS A 54 60.45 2.63 -9.33
C LYS A 54 60.08 3.90 -8.55
N MET A 55 59.02 3.87 -7.73
CA MET A 55 59.08 4.39 -6.35
C MET A 55 57.84 4.07 -5.48
N ASN A 56 58.13 3.43 -4.36
CA ASN A 56 57.53 3.48 -3.01
C ASN A 56 56.02 3.35 -2.77
N MET A 57 55.68 2.18 -2.20
CA MET A 57 54.60 1.97 -1.25
C MET A 57 54.70 2.92 -0.04
N ARG A 58 53.56 3.49 0.37
CA ARG A 58 53.23 3.74 1.79
C ARG A 58 51.70 3.79 1.99
N GLY A 59 51.21 2.74 2.64
CA GLY A 59 50.14 2.73 3.66
C GLY A 59 48.82 3.43 3.37
N ILE A 60 47.79 2.66 3.02
CA ILE A 60 46.40 2.97 3.40
C ILE A 60 45.80 1.71 4.04
N LEU A 61 45.31 1.91 5.27
CA LEU A 61 44.74 0.92 6.17
C LEU A 61 43.53 0.20 5.56
N LEU A 62 43.68 -1.10 5.29
CA LEU A 62 42.55 -2.02 5.10
C LEU A 62 42.13 -2.56 6.47
N ARG A 63 40.93 -2.18 6.92
CA ARG A 63 40.26 -2.74 8.09
C ARG A 63 39.78 -4.15 7.73
N ASN A 64 40.40 -5.15 8.34
CA ASN A 64 40.00 -6.55 8.27
C ASN A 64 38.58 -6.74 8.85
N TYR A 65 37.63 -7.18 8.02
CA TYR A 65 36.44 -7.88 8.48
C TYR A 65 36.72 -9.38 8.43
N SER A 66 37.15 -9.94 9.55
CA SER A 66 37.22 -11.39 9.75
C SER A 66 35.80 -11.92 9.94
N ARG A 67 35.32 -12.74 8.98
CA ARG A 67 34.11 -13.56 9.13
C ARG A 67 34.43 -14.80 9.97
N PRO A 68 33.59 -15.23 10.92
CA PRO A 68 33.67 -16.59 11.44
C PRO A 68 32.95 -17.54 10.47
N ILE A 69 33.62 -18.65 10.20
CA ILE A 69 33.13 -19.82 9.48
C ILE A 69 32.14 -20.53 10.41
N PHE A 70 30.86 -20.59 10.05
CA PHE A 70 29.89 -21.42 10.77
C PHE A 70 30.07 -22.88 10.36
N GLY A 71 30.68 -23.65 11.27
CA GLY A 71 30.60 -25.10 11.27
C GLY A 71 29.26 -25.57 11.82
N THR A 72 28.66 -26.55 11.14
CA THR A 72 27.46 -27.28 11.51
C THR A 72 27.65 -28.07 12.80
N THR A 73 26.99 -27.64 13.89
CA THR A 73 26.63 -28.54 15.00
C THR A 73 25.26 -28.14 15.53
N LEU A 74 24.24 -28.92 15.16
CA LEU A 74 22.91 -28.92 15.77
C LEU A 74 23.03 -29.49 17.19
N LEU A 75 22.96 -28.64 18.21
CA LEU A 75 22.75 -29.07 19.59
C LEU A 75 21.76 -28.12 20.29
N ASN A 76 20.77 -28.75 20.92
CA ASN A 76 19.59 -28.17 21.54
C ASN A 76 19.91 -27.10 22.60
N CYS A 77 19.53 -25.86 22.30
CA CYS A 77 19.04 -24.87 23.25
C CYS A 77 18.06 -23.97 22.50
N ARG A 78 16.75 -24.13 22.73
CA ARG A 78 15.73 -23.23 22.20
C ARG A 78 15.81 -21.90 22.96
N TYR A 79 16.74 -21.04 22.57
CA TYR A 79 16.60 -19.61 22.77
C TYR A 79 15.46 -19.18 21.86
N PHE A 80 14.29 -18.87 22.41
CA PHE A 80 13.25 -18.16 21.66
C PHE A 80 13.87 -16.84 21.21
N GLY A 81 14.16 -16.70 19.91
CA GLY A 81 14.72 -15.47 19.38
C GLY A 81 13.73 -14.33 19.56
N THR A 82 14.15 -13.24 20.20
CA THR A 82 13.35 -12.02 20.32
C THR A 82 13.12 -11.31 18.98
N SER A 83 13.93 -11.62 17.96
CA SER A 83 13.85 -10.99 16.64
C SER A 83 12.73 -11.58 15.78
N LEU A 84 12.07 -10.70 15.03
CA LEU A 84 11.01 -11.06 14.08
C LEU A 84 11.50 -12.05 13.01
N LYS A 85 12.73 -11.86 12.50
CA LYS A 85 13.33 -12.74 11.49
C LYS A 85 13.55 -14.15 12.03
N SER A 86 14.05 -14.28 13.26
CA SER A 86 14.21 -15.57 13.93
C SER A 86 12.87 -16.29 14.10
N ARG A 87 11.82 -15.56 14.50
CA ARG A 87 10.50 -16.17 14.63
C ARG A 87 9.93 -16.63 13.29
N LEU A 88 10.13 -15.85 12.23
CA LEU A 88 9.73 -16.25 10.86
C LEU A 88 10.49 -17.49 10.38
N LEU A 89 11.79 -17.60 10.66
CA LEU A 89 12.59 -18.80 10.32
C LEU A 89 11.95 -20.09 10.90
N GLU A 90 11.40 -20.01 12.11
CA GLU A 90 10.73 -21.14 12.77
C GLU A 90 9.34 -21.43 12.18
N ARG A 91 8.59 -20.39 11.81
CA ARG A 91 7.20 -20.50 11.34
C ARG A 91 7.07 -20.95 9.88
N ILE A 92 8.02 -20.57 9.02
CA ILE A 92 7.94 -20.84 7.58
C ILE A 92 7.82 -22.34 7.25
N PRO A 93 8.64 -23.26 7.82
CA PRO A 93 8.50 -24.69 7.55
C PRO A 93 7.13 -25.25 7.92
N GLU A 94 6.54 -24.79 9.04
CA GLU A 94 5.21 -25.23 9.49
C GLU A 94 4.14 -24.82 8.47
N GLU A 95 4.16 -23.56 8.02
CA GLU A 95 3.17 -23.05 7.08
C GLU A 95 3.37 -23.66 5.68
N GLN A 96 4.62 -23.91 5.25
CA GLN A 96 4.91 -24.64 4.02
C GLN A 96 4.29 -26.04 4.02
N GLU A 97 4.42 -26.79 5.12
CA GLU A 97 3.84 -28.13 5.21
C GLU A 97 2.31 -28.08 5.27
N LYS A 98 1.74 -27.09 5.98
CA LYS A 98 0.29 -26.85 6.00
C LYS A 98 -0.27 -26.55 4.61
N VAL A 99 0.34 -25.65 3.85
CA VAL A 99 -0.06 -25.32 2.47
C VAL A 99 0.11 -26.52 1.55
N LYS A 100 1.21 -27.25 1.68
CA LYS A 100 1.46 -28.48 0.91
C LYS A 100 0.38 -29.53 1.18
N LYS A 101 0.05 -29.79 2.44
CA LYS A 101 -1.02 -30.71 2.85
C LYS A 101 -2.38 -30.29 2.28
N LEU A 102 -2.74 -29.01 2.42
CA LEU A 102 -3.98 -28.47 1.88
C LEU A 102 -4.08 -28.69 0.37
N ARG A 103 -2.99 -28.43 -0.37
CA ARG A 103 -2.95 -28.62 -1.82
C ARG A 103 -2.95 -30.09 -2.23
N SER A 104 -2.31 -30.99 -1.48
CA SER A 104 -2.36 -32.43 -1.78
C SER A 104 -3.76 -33.01 -1.55
N GLU A 105 -4.46 -32.57 -0.50
CA GLU A 105 -5.77 -33.11 -0.15
C GLU A 105 -6.90 -32.46 -0.96
N HIS A 106 -6.77 -31.18 -1.32
CA HIS A 106 -7.87 -30.37 -1.85
C HIS A 106 -7.54 -29.57 -3.12
N GLY A 107 -6.36 -29.74 -3.72
CA GLY A 107 -5.90 -28.92 -4.86
C GLY A 107 -6.75 -29.02 -6.13
N GLN A 108 -7.63 -30.03 -6.24
CA GLN A 108 -8.57 -30.21 -7.36
C GLN A 108 -10.01 -29.82 -6.99
N LYS A 109 -10.28 -29.30 -5.78
CA LYS A 109 -11.62 -28.84 -5.40
C LYS A 109 -11.96 -27.53 -6.10
N VAL A 110 -13.18 -27.44 -6.63
CA VAL A 110 -13.70 -26.26 -7.32
C VAL A 110 -14.02 -25.15 -6.30
N LEU A 111 -13.49 -23.94 -6.52
CA LEU A 111 -13.73 -22.77 -5.64
C LEU A 111 -14.93 -21.90 -6.06
N GLY A 112 -15.38 -22.06 -7.31
CA GLY A 112 -16.50 -21.35 -7.93
C GLY A 112 -16.45 -21.45 -9.46
N GLU A 113 -17.55 -21.12 -10.12
CA GLU A 113 -17.61 -20.98 -11.58
C GLU A 113 -17.23 -19.56 -12.00
N VAL A 114 -16.76 -19.41 -13.24
CA VAL A 114 -16.45 -18.10 -13.85
C VAL A 114 -17.37 -17.89 -15.04
N VAL A 115 -18.12 -16.79 -15.03
CA VAL A 115 -19.03 -16.40 -16.13
C VAL A 115 -18.47 -15.24 -16.94
N LEU A 116 -18.98 -15.06 -18.18
CA LEU A 116 -18.54 -14.03 -19.12
C LEU A 116 -18.55 -12.61 -18.52
N ASP A 117 -19.61 -12.28 -17.78
CA ASP A 117 -19.76 -10.97 -17.13
C ASP A 117 -18.65 -10.67 -16.11
N GLN A 118 -18.06 -11.70 -15.50
CA GLN A 118 -16.95 -11.50 -14.57
C GLN A 118 -15.63 -11.23 -15.30
N ALA A 119 -15.46 -11.73 -16.53
CA ALA A 119 -14.31 -11.41 -17.37
C ALA A 119 -14.33 -9.93 -17.80
N TYR A 120 -15.48 -9.42 -18.25
CA TYR A 120 -15.65 -7.99 -18.55
C TYR A 120 -15.72 -7.12 -17.30
N GLY A 121 -16.27 -7.66 -16.21
CA GLY A 121 -16.50 -6.98 -14.95
C GLY A 121 -15.28 -6.86 -14.04
N GLY A 122 -14.07 -7.12 -14.55
CA GLY A 122 -12.82 -7.00 -13.78
C GLY A 122 -12.69 -8.03 -12.67
N MET A 123 -12.98 -9.30 -12.96
CA MET A 123 -12.88 -10.42 -12.01
C MET A 123 -13.80 -10.32 -10.78
N ARG A 124 -14.88 -9.53 -10.88
CA ARG A 124 -15.83 -9.33 -9.79
C ARG A 124 -16.36 -10.65 -9.24
N GLY A 125 -16.06 -10.94 -7.97
CA GLY A 125 -16.53 -12.14 -7.27
C GLY A 125 -15.75 -13.43 -7.61
N ILE A 126 -14.68 -13.35 -8.40
CA ILE A 126 -13.80 -14.51 -8.67
C ILE A 126 -12.79 -14.64 -7.54
N LYS A 127 -12.73 -15.83 -6.91
CA LYS A 127 -11.68 -16.18 -5.94
C LYS A 127 -10.43 -16.62 -6.72
N CYS A 128 -9.46 -15.73 -6.90
CA CYS A 128 -8.34 -15.94 -7.83
C CYS A 128 -6.93 -15.80 -7.24
N LEU A 129 -6.79 -15.35 -5.99
CA LEU A 129 -5.50 -15.22 -5.32
C LEU A 129 -5.56 -15.65 -3.85
N VAL A 130 -4.39 -15.93 -3.27
CA VAL A 130 -4.22 -16.25 -1.85
C VAL A 130 -3.58 -15.05 -1.16
N TRP A 131 -4.20 -14.58 -0.09
CA TRP A 131 -3.70 -13.49 0.75
C TRP A 131 -3.86 -13.90 2.21
N GLU A 132 -2.76 -14.00 2.93
CA GLU A 132 -2.65 -14.65 4.24
C GLU A 132 -2.86 -13.68 5.41
N GLY A 133 -2.49 -12.40 5.21
CA GLY A 133 -2.44 -11.39 6.27
C GLY A 133 -3.82 -10.98 6.79
N SER A 134 -4.83 -10.92 5.91
CA SER A 134 -6.17 -10.47 6.28
C SER A 134 -7.27 -11.06 5.39
N VAL A 135 -8.46 -11.20 5.98
CA VAL A 135 -9.67 -11.70 5.33
C VAL A 135 -10.88 -10.91 5.84
N LEU A 136 -11.77 -10.51 4.93
CA LEU A 136 -12.99 -9.77 5.27
C LEU A 136 -14.09 -10.72 5.74
N ASP A 137 -14.55 -10.51 6.97
CA ASP A 137 -15.78 -11.11 7.48
C ASP A 137 -16.97 -10.19 7.13
N PRO A 138 -18.05 -10.70 6.49
CA PRO A 138 -19.21 -9.87 6.14
C PRO A 138 -19.93 -9.24 7.35
N GLU A 139 -19.81 -9.84 8.54
CA GLU A 139 -20.49 -9.42 9.76
C GLU A 139 -19.58 -8.61 10.68
N ASP A 140 -18.33 -9.06 10.86
CA ASP A 140 -17.38 -8.47 11.83
C ASP A 140 -16.33 -7.56 11.17
N GLY A 141 -16.32 -7.48 9.84
CA GLY A 141 -15.39 -6.68 9.07
C GLY A 141 -14.01 -7.31 8.89
N ILE A 142 -13.01 -6.48 8.55
CA ILE A 142 -11.68 -6.99 8.23
C ILE A 142 -11.03 -7.63 9.46
N ARG A 143 -10.45 -8.82 9.27
CA ARG A 143 -9.69 -9.52 10.30
C ARG A 143 -8.22 -9.58 9.93
N PHE A 144 -7.33 -9.22 10.86
CA PHE A 144 -5.88 -9.39 10.71
C PHE A 144 -5.46 -10.71 11.34
N ARG A 145 -5.06 -11.69 10.53
CA ARG A 145 -4.78 -13.07 10.96
C ARG A 145 -5.88 -13.66 11.87
N GLY A 146 -7.13 -13.40 11.50
CA GLY A 146 -8.32 -13.88 12.23
C GLY A 146 -8.82 -12.96 13.36
N LEU A 147 -8.04 -11.96 13.77
CA LEU A 147 -8.44 -11.03 14.82
C LEU A 147 -9.20 -9.83 14.25
N THR A 148 -10.33 -9.51 14.87
CA THR A 148 -11.10 -8.29 14.56
C THR A 148 -10.34 -7.02 14.99
N ILE A 149 -10.73 -5.85 14.46
CA ILE A 149 -10.14 -4.56 14.89
C ILE A 149 -10.26 -4.35 16.41
N PRO A 150 -11.41 -4.58 17.09
CA PRO A 150 -11.50 -4.44 18.54
C PRO A 150 -10.58 -5.42 19.29
N GLU A 151 -10.41 -6.65 18.80
CA GLU A 151 -9.46 -7.59 19.39
C GLU A 151 -8.01 -7.13 19.22
N CYS A 152 -7.65 -6.57 18.06
CA CYS A 152 -6.34 -5.96 17.84
C CYS A 152 -6.11 -4.79 18.80
N GLN A 153 -7.06 -3.87 18.95
CA GLN A 153 -6.96 -2.75 19.92
C GLN A 153 -6.77 -3.26 21.36
N LYS A 154 -7.44 -4.37 21.72
CA LYS A 154 -7.31 -4.97 23.05
C LYS A 154 -5.98 -5.68 23.26
N LYS A 155 -5.54 -6.51 22.30
CA LYS A 155 -4.46 -7.48 22.46
C LYS A 155 -3.08 -6.96 22.04
N LEU A 156 -3.01 -6.05 21.06
CA LEU A 156 -1.71 -5.54 20.59
C LEU A 156 -1.09 -4.58 21.62
N PRO A 157 0.25 -4.63 21.79
CA PRO A 157 0.98 -3.68 22.62
C PRO A 157 0.79 -2.23 22.16
N LYS A 158 0.90 -1.33 23.12
CA LYS A 158 0.69 0.11 22.98
C LYS A 158 1.96 0.84 23.37
N ALA A 159 2.09 2.11 22.98
CA ALA A 159 3.17 2.93 23.51
C ALA A 159 3.03 3.09 25.04
N PRO A 160 4.12 3.36 25.79
CA PRO A 160 4.03 3.72 27.20
C PRO A 160 3.03 4.87 27.39
N GLN A 161 2.04 4.68 28.27
CA GLN A 161 0.92 5.62 28.52
C GLN A 161 -0.01 5.87 27.31
N GLY A 162 0.23 5.21 26.17
CA GLY A 162 -0.62 5.22 25.00
C GLY A 162 -1.81 4.27 25.14
N THR A 163 -2.82 4.51 24.31
CA THR A 163 -4.09 3.78 24.26
C THR A 163 -4.34 3.08 22.92
N GLN A 164 -3.65 3.52 21.86
CA GLN A 164 -3.79 2.95 20.52
C GLN A 164 -2.72 1.87 20.25
N PRO A 165 -3.08 0.81 19.49
CA PRO A 165 -2.16 -0.27 19.14
C PRO A 165 -1.01 0.26 18.27
N LEU A 166 0.19 -0.28 18.48
CA LEU A 166 1.37 0.06 17.70
C LEU A 166 1.40 -0.67 16.34
N PRO A 167 1.70 0.01 15.22
CA PRO A 167 1.80 -0.64 13.91
C PRO A 167 2.93 -1.68 13.83
N GLU A 168 3.97 -1.56 14.64
CA GLU A 168 5.00 -2.59 14.85
C GLU A 168 4.39 -3.92 15.30
N GLY A 169 3.47 -3.83 16.27
CA GLY A 169 2.78 -5.01 16.79
C GLY A 169 1.85 -5.64 15.74
N LEU A 170 1.24 -4.82 14.89
CA LEU A 170 0.46 -5.31 13.78
C LEU A 170 1.33 -5.96 12.70
N LEU A 171 2.50 -5.40 12.36
CA LEU A 171 3.44 -6.05 11.44
C LEU A 171 3.81 -7.45 11.96
N TRP A 172 4.14 -7.57 13.24
CA TRP A 172 4.45 -8.85 13.86
C TRP A 172 3.28 -9.84 13.70
N LEU A 173 2.06 -9.40 14.01
CA LEU A 173 0.86 -10.22 13.83
C LEU A 173 0.71 -10.66 12.38
N LEU A 174 0.77 -9.76 11.41
CA LEU A 174 0.60 -10.07 9.98
C LEU A 174 1.65 -11.07 9.48
N LEU A 175 2.89 -10.97 9.97
CA LEU A 175 3.97 -11.87 9.58
C LEU A 175 3.93 -13.22 10.29
N THR A 176 3.62 -13.27 11.59
CA THR A 176 3.77 -14.50 12.38
C THR A 176 2.45 -15.23 12.63
N GLY A 177 1.33 -14.50 12.62
CA GLY A 177 0.03 -14.96 13.12
C GLY A 177 -0.11 -14.88 14.64
N GLU A 178 0.84 -14.27 15.35
CA GLU A 178 0.93 -14.27 16.81
C GLU A 178 0.81 -12.86 17.37
N ILE A 179 0.27 -12.73 18.59
CA ILE A 179 0.31 -11.46 19.33
C ILE A 179 1.72 -11.29 19.90
N PRO A 180 2.44 -10.20 19.59
CA PRO A 180 3.77 -9.96 20.14
C PRO A 180 3.74 -9.54 21.61
N THR A 181 4.84 -9.79 22.31
CA THR A 181 5.13 -9.17 23.61
C THR A 181 5.59 -7.72 23.45
N GLU A 182 5.66 -6.98 24.55
CA GLU A 182 6.18 -5.59 24.55
C GLU A 182 7.65 -5.53 24.08
N GLU A 183 8.47 -6.50 24.49
CA GLU A 183 9.89 -6.59 24.08
C GLU A 183 10.04 -6.86 22.58
N GLN A 184 9.18 -7.70 22.02
CA GLN A 184 9.16 -7.99 20.58
C GLN A 184 8.77 -6.75 19.78
N VAL A 185 7.74 -6.02 20.23
CA VAL A 185 7.36 -4.74 19.62
C VAL A 185 8.48 -3.72 19.71
N LYS A 186 9.11 -3.58 20.88
CA LYS A 186 10.25 -2.68 21.07
C LYS A 186 11.42 -3.03 20.15
N SER A 187 11.71 -4.32 19.98
CA SER A 187 12.75 -4.78 19.05
C SER A 187 12.46 -4.36 17.61
N VAL A 188 11.20 -4.39 17.17
CA VAL A 188 10.81 -3.93 15.83
C VAL A 188 10.96 -2.40 15.72
N SER A 189 10.53 -1.64 16.73
CA SER A 189 10.71 -0.18 16.74
C SER A 189 12.18 0.22 16.64
N GLU A 190 13.06 -0.43 17.42
CA GLU A 190 14.51 -0.19 17.40
C GLU A 190 15.13 -0.56 16.05
N GLU A 191 14.71 -1.69 15.46
CA GLU A 191 15.18 -2.14 14.15
C GLU A 191 14.77 -1.17 13.04
N TRP A 192 13.52 -0.70 13.01
CA TRP A 192 13.09 0.30 12.05
C TRP A 192 13.78 1.65 12.25
N ALA A 193 13.96 2.09 13.50
CA ALA A 193 14.72 3.31 13.75
C ALA A 193 16.18 3.21 13.23
N ALA A 194 16.81 2.03 13.36
CA ALA A 194 18.17 1.79 12.87
C ALA A 194 18.27 1.69 11.33
N ARG A 195 17.19 1.31 10.64
CA ARG A 195 17.13 1.13 9.17
C ARG A 195 16.58 2.35 8.41
N SER A 196 16.26 3.42 9.12
CA SER A 196 15.47 4.57 8.63
C SER A 196 16.22 5.56 7.75
N ASP A 197 17.56 5.56 7.81
CA ASP A 197 18.39 6.46 7.00
C ASP A 197 18.15 6.24 5.50
N ILE A 198 17.94 7.32 4.76
CA ILE A 198 17.80 7.29 3.31
C ILE A 198 19.12 7.66 2.63
N PRO A 199 19.45 7.05 1.47
CA PRO A 199 20.66 7.43 0.72
C PRO A 199 20.61 8.88 0.21
N ASP A 200 21.76 9.56 0.18
CA ASP A 200 21.88 10.95 -0.32
C ASP A 200 21.28 11.17 -1.71
N PHE A 201 21.41 10.18 -2.61
CA PHE A 201 20.86 10.29 -3.96
C PHE A 201 19.32 10.35 -3.93
N LEU A 202 18.70 9.66 -2.97
CA LEU A 202 17.26 9.60 -2.83
C LEU A 202 16.73 10.92 -2.26
N GLU A 203 17.39 11.46 -1.25
CA GLU A 203 17.04 12.78 -0.72
C GLU A 203 17.11 13.85 -1.82
N LYS A 204 18.21 13.88 -2.58
CA LYS A 204 18.37 14.78 -3.73
C LYS A 204 17.27 14.57 -4.77
N LEU A 205 16.89 13.32 -5.07
CA LEU A 205 15.83 13.04 -6.02
C LEU A 205 14.48 13.65 -5.59
N ILE A 206 14.15 13.53 -4.29
CA ILE A 206 12.92 14.11 -3.73
C ILE A 206 13.00 15.65 -3.73
N ASP A 207 14.16 16.23 -3.39
CA ASP A 207 14.37 17.69 -3.37
C ASP A 207 14.27 18.34 -4.74
N HIS A 208 14.59 17.62 -5.81
CA HIS A 208 14.50 18.13 -7.19
C HIS A 208 13.16 17.82 -7.86
N CYS A 209 12.20 17.20 -7.17
CA CYS A 209 10.86 17.03 -7.70
C CYS A 209 10.19 18.41 -7.92
N PRO A 210 9.54 18.64 -9.08
CA PRO A 210 8.78 19.87 -9.30
C PRO A 210 7.70 20.05 -8.23
N PRO A 211 7.44 21.28 -7.75
CA PRO A 211 6.45 21.52 -6.68
C PRO A 211 5.00 21.20 -7.10
N ASN A 212 4.73 21.13 -8.41
CA ASN A 212 3.43 20.73 -8.95
C ASN A 212 3.31 19.22 -9.23
N LEU A 213 4.36 18.43 -8.99
CA LEU A 213 4.29 16.98 -9.11
C LEU A 213 3.52 16.41 -7.92
N HIS A 214 2.45 15.66 -8.18
CA HIS A 214 1.55 15.12 -7.17
C HIS A 214 2.31 14.32 -6.08
N PRO A 215 1.97 14.44 -4.77
CA PRO A 215 2.68 13.76 -3.68
C PRO A 215 2.84 12.25 -3.89
N MET A 216 1.79 11.56 -4.35
CA MET A 216 1.87 10.12 -4.66
C MET A 216 2.84 9.77 -5.79
N ALA A 217 3.00 10.65 -6.78
CA ALA A 217 3.96 10.43 -7.87
C ALA A 217 5.40 10.58 -7.35
N GLN A 218 5.65 11.59 -6.50
CA GLN A 218 6.95 11.73 -5.80
C GLN A 218 7.23 10.51 -4.90
N PHE A 219 6.20 10.03 -4.19
CA PHE A 219 6.32 8.90 -3.28
C PHE A 219 6.66 7.60 -4.02
N SER A 220 5.93 7.30 -5.08
CA SER A 220 6.21 6.14 -5.94
C SER A 220 7.59 6.22 -6.60
N LEU A 221 7.98 7.40 -7.09
CA LEU A 221 9.31 7.66 -7.65
C LEU A 221 10.41 7.35 -6.63
N ALA A 222 10.27 7.85 -5.41
CA ALA A 222 11.25 7.63 -4.34
C ALA A 222 11.36 6.14 -3.96
N VAL A 223 10.22 5.45 -3.81
CA VAL A 223 10.20 4.01 -3.53
C VAL A 223 10.81 3.20 -4.68
N THR A 224 10.56 3.60 -5.93
CA THR A 224 11.20 2.98 -7.11
C THR A 224 12.72 3.16 -7.09
N ALA A 225 13.20 4.36 -6.73
CA ALA A 225 14.62 4.67 -6.71
C ALA A 225 15.42 3.90 -5.65
N LEU A 226 14.76 3.41 -4.60
CA LEU A 226 15.36 2.48 -3.63
C LEU A 226 15.78 1.13 -4.25
N GLU A 227 15.33 0.81 -5.47
CA GLU A 227 15.78 -0.39 -6.20
C GLU A 227 17.31 -0.45 -6.30
N GLN A 228 17.98 0.69 -6.37
CA GLN A 228 19.44 0.78 -6.44
C GLN A 228 20.15 0.09 -5.24
N VAL A 229 19.48 -0.01 -4.09
CA VAL A 229 19.99 -0.65 -2.88
C VAL A 229 19.29 -1.97 -2.55
N SER A 230 18.48 -2.54 -3.46
CA SER A 230 17.78 -3.81 -3.21
C SER A 230 18.75 -4.96 -2.97
N SER A 231 18.65 -5.58 -1.80
CA SER A 231 19.40 -6.79 -1.46
C SER A 231 18.89 -7.98 -2.27
N PHE A 232 17.58 -8.07 -2.54
CA PHE A 232 17.01 -9.15 -3.34
C PHE A 232 17.49 -9.10 -4.79
N SER A 233 17.41 -7.94 -5.45
CA SER A 233 17.87 -7.81 -6.84
C SER A 233 19.35 -8.14 -6.99
N ALA A 234 20.19 -7.63 -6.06
CA ALA A 234 21.62 -7.92 -6.07
C ALA A 234 21.94 -9.41 -5.81
N ALA A 235 21.17 -10.08 -4.95
CA ALA A 235 21.36 -11.49 -4.64
C ALA A 235 20.83 -12.39 -5.76
N TYR A 236 19.67 -12.08 -6.33
CA TYR A 236 19.07 -12.80 -7.46
C TYR A 236 20.01 -12.80 -8.68
N ALA A 237 20.62 -11.66 -9.00
CA ALA A 237 21.60 -11.56 -10.08
C ALA A 237 22.84 -12.46 -9.89
N LYS A 238 23.14 -12.86 -8.64
CA LYS A 238 24.23 -13.78 -8.29
C LYS A 238 23.79 -15.25 -8.24
N GLY A 239 22.52 -15.55 -8.47
CA GLY A 239 21.98 -16.91 -8.52
C GLY A 239 21.71 -17.54 -7.15
N ILE A 240 21.15 -16.79 -6.19
CA ILE A 240 20.72 -17.35 -4.89
C ILE A 240 19.67 -18.47 -5.04
N ASN A 241 19.60 -19.34 -4.03
CA ASN A 241 18.63 -20.43 -4.03
C ASN A 241 17.20 -19.90 -3.86
N LYS A 242 16.22 -20.52 -4.55
CA LYS A 242 14.80 -20.17 -4.40
C LYS A 242 14.31 -20.18 -2.95
N LYS A 243 14.82 -21.10 -2.11
CA LYS A 243 14.46 -21.19 -0.69
C LYS A 243 14.93 -19.99 0.14
N GLU A 244 15.86 -19.21 -0.38
CA GLU A 244 16.44 -18.03 0.28
C GLU A 244 15.81 -16.71 -0.19
N TYR A 245 14.93 -16.73 -1.20
CA TYR A 245 14.32 -15.50 -1.74
C TYR A 245 13.62 -14.67 -0.66
N TRP A 246 12.90 -15.34 0.24
CA TRP A 246 12.17 -14.67 1.32
C TRP A 246 13.10 -13.95 2.31
N LEU A 247 14.34 -14.42 2.51
CA LEU A 247 15.31 -13.77 3.40
C LEU A 247 15.64 -12.37 2.93
N HIS A 248 15.86 -12.21 1.62
CA HIS A 248 16.16 -10.92 1.02
C HIS A 248 14.91 -10.05 0.85
N TYR A 249 13.75 -10.65 0.57
CA TYR A 249 12.47 -9.95 0.63
C TYR A 249 12.18 -9.40 2.02
N PHE A 250 12.53 -10.14 3.08
CA PHE A 250 12.41 -9.66 4.46
C PHE A 250 13.29 -8.44 4.70
N GLU A 251 14.59 -8.51 4.34
CA GLU A 251 15.50 -7.36 4.52
C GLU A 251 15.03 -6.12 3.75
N ASP A 252 14.72 -6.27 2.47
CA ASP A 252 14.24 -5.17 1.63
C ASP A 252 12.92 -4.60 2.16
N SER A 253 12.01 -5.44 2.66
CA SER A 253 10.73 -5.00 3.21
C SER A 253 10.90 -4.22 4.51
N MET A 254 11.73 -4.72 5.43
CA MET A 254 12.04 -4.02 6.69
C MET A 254 12.73 -2.69 6.42
N ASP A 255 13.62 -2.64 5.45
CA ASP A 255 14.34 -1.44 5.02
C ASP A 255 13.42 -0.41 4.38
N ILE A 256 12.51 -0.81 3.50
CA ILE A 256 11.56 0.12 2.89
C ILE A 256 10.64 0.70 3.96
N ILE A 257 10.01 -0.15 4.78
CA ILE A 257 9.08 0.31 5.84
C ILE A 257 9.78 1.33 6.73
N ALA A 258 10.99 1.03 7.21
CA ALA A 258 11.76 1.95 8.04
C ALA A 258 12.03 3.32 7.40
N LYS A 259 12.20 3.37 6.07
CA LYS A 259 12.49 4.59 5.30
C LYS A 259 11.24 5.38 4.90
N LEU A 260 10.06 4.76 4.88
CA LEU A 260 8.82 5.42 4.43
C LEU A 260 8.48 6.70 5.21
N PRO A 261 8.66 6.80 6.55
CA PRO A 261 8.37 8.04 7.26
C PRO A 261 9.25 9.21 6.83
N VAL A 262 10.54 8.95 6.59
CA VAL A 262 11.49 9.98 6.12
C VAL A 262 11.13 10.41 4.70
N ILE A 263 10.83 9.46 3.80
CA ILE A 263 10.41 9.76 2.42
C ILE A 263 9.11 10.57 2.41
N ALA A 264 8.05 10.08 3.07
CA ALA A 264 6.76 10.73 3.12
C ALA A 264 6.85 12.11 3.77
N GLY A 265 7.61 12.20 4.87
CA GLY A 265 7.87 13.45 5.57
C GLY A 265 8.63 14.47 4.75
N LYS A 266 9.66 14.06 4.00
CA LYS A 266 10.41 14.94 3.09
C LYS A 266 9.49 15.49 2.00
N ILE A 267 8.64 14.66 1.40
CA ILE A 267 7.64 15.09 0.40
C ILE A 267 6.67 16.11 1.01
N TYR A 268 6.10 15.82 2.19
CA TYR A 268 5.19 16.72 2.89
C TYR A 268 5.85 18.07 3.19
N ARG A 269 7.08 18.03 3.71
CA ARG A 269 7.84 19.22 4.09
C ARG A 269 8.23 20.06 2.88
N ASN A 270 8.64 19.44 1.77
CA ASN A 270 9.00 20.13 0.53
C ASN A 270 7.78 20.83 -0.10
N LEU A 271 6.61 20.19 -0.06
CA LEU A 271 5.42 20.74 -0.69
C LEU A 271 4.69 21.79 0.17
N TYR A 272 4.72 21.64 1.48
CA TYR A 272 3.80 22.38 2.36
C TYR A 272 4.47 23.13 3.51
N LYS A 273 5.77 22.93 3.74
CA LYS A 273 6.54 23.52 4.84
C LYS A 273 7.93 24.00 4.33
N ASP A 274 8.99 23.80 5.12
CA ASP A 274 10.35 24.31 4.92
C ASP A 274 11.34 23.30 4.30
N GLY A 275 10.85 22.13 3.86
CA GLY A 275 11.67 21.06 3.29
C GLY A 275 12.61 20.33 4.26
N ARG A 276 12.60 20.69 5.54
CA ARG A 276 13.47 20.09 6.57
C ARG A 276 12.76 18.97 7.30
N VAL A 277 13.44 17.84 7.45
CA VAL A 277 12.97 16.68 8.22
C VAL A 277 13.69 16.60 9.56
N ALA A 278 12.96 16.28 10.62
CA ALA A 278 13.54 16.03 11.93
C ALA A 278 14.27 14.67 11.95
N SER A 279 15.31 14.55 12.79
CA SER A 279 16.00 13.28 12.99
C SER A 279 15.09 12.24 13.65
N ILE A 280 15.31 10.97 13.33
CA ILE A 280 14.66 9.83 13.97
C ILE A 280 15.13 9.71 15.42
N ASN A 281 14.16 9.59 16.34
CA ASN A 281 14.41 9.27 17.74
C ASN A 281 14.33 7.75 17.94
N LYS A 282 15.48 7.13 18.24
CA LYS A 282 15.61 5.68 18.43
C LYS A 282 14.85 5.13 19.64
N ASN A 283 14.45 5.99 20.58
CA ASN A 283 13.70 5.61 21.77
C ASN A 283 12.18 5.78 21.59
N LYS A 284 11.72 6.08 20.38
CA LYS A 284 10.31 6.34 20.06
C LYS A 284 9.84 5.36 18.99
N ASP A 285 8.54 5.07 19.01
CA ASP A 285 7.89 4.19 18.05
C ASP A 285 7.80 4.81 16.65
N TYR A 286 7.44 3.99 15.67
CA TYR A 286 7.34 4.33 14.26
C TYR A 286 6.37 5.49 13.99
N SER A 287 5.21 5.48 14.66
CA SER A 287 4.16 6.48 14.45
C SER A 287 4.56 7.83 15.06
N TRP A 288 5.18 7.82 16.23
CA TRP A 288 5.73 9.04 16.84
C TRP A 288 6.82 9.65 15.95
N ASN A 289 7.72 8.84 15.38
CA ASN A 289 8.75 9.33 14.48
C ASN A 289 8.17 9.94 13.19
N LEU A 290 7.14 9.32 12.61
CA LEU A 290 6.40 9.92 11.50
C LEU A 290 5.78 11.27 11.90
N SER A 291 5.12 11.34 13.06
CA SER A 291 4.56 12.58 13.61
C SER A 291 5.61 13.67 13.77
N ASN A 292 6.78 13.34 14.32
CA ASN A 292 7.90 14.25 14.53
C ASN A 292 8.42 14.83 13.21
N ILE A 293 8.60 13.97 12.21
CA ILE A 293 9.06 14.41 10.89
C ILE A 293 8.03 15.36 10.24
N LEU A 294 6.74 15.04 10.35
CA LEU A 294 5.65 15.89 9.85
C LEU A 294 5.51 17.20 10.64
N GLY A 295 6.05 17.28 11.87
CA GLY A 295 6.01 18.46 12.73
C GLY A 295 4.81 18.52 13.68
N TYR A 296 4.31 17.37 14.13
CA TYR A 296 3.12 17.26 15.00
C TYR A 296 3.39 16.45 16.29
N SER A 297 4.62 16.06 16.58
CA SER A 297 4.92 15.17 17.71
C SER A 297 4.68 15.79 19.09
N ASP A 298 4.56 17.12 19.16
CA ASP A 298 4.16 17.87 20.35
C ASP A 298 2.67 17.66 20.70
N LYS A 299 1.87 17.18 19.76
CA LYS A 299 0.46 16.82 19.96
C LYS A 299 0.33 15.34 20.25
N GLU A 300 0.30 14.98 21.53
CA GLU A 300 0.26 13.57 21.96
C GLU A 300 -0.94 12.81 21.39
N GLU A 301 -2.11 13.45 21.26
CA GLU A 301 -3.26 12.81 20.63
C GLU A 301 -3.07 12.59 19.13
N PHE A 302 -2.29 13.42 18.43
CA PHE A 302 -1.98 13.15 17.02
C PHE A 302 -1.02 11.96 16.87
N ASN A 303 -0.09 11.77 17.81
CA ASN A 303 0.75 10.57 17.87
C ASN A 303 -0.12 9.31 17.99
N GLU A 304 -1.11 9.35 18.89
CA GLU A 304 -2.10 8.28 19.07
C GLU A 304 -2.97 8.06 17.82
N LEU A 305 -3.42 9.14 17.17
CA LEU A 305 -4.18 9.06 15.92
C LEU A 305 -3.36 8.36 14.83
N LEU A 306 -2.07 8.68 14.67
CA LEU A 306 -1.22 8.03 13.68
C LEU A 306 -1.00 6.55 14.00
N ARG A 307 -0.82 6.17 15.28
CA ARG A 307 -0.74 4.76 15.69
C ARG A 307 -1.99 3.98 15.26
N LEU A 308 -3.17 4.53 15.54
CA LEU A 308 -4.44 3.94 15.12
C LEU A 308 -4.58 3.91 13.59
N TYR A 309 -4.34 5.04 12.92
CA TYR A 309 -4.48 5.19 11.48
C TYR A 309 -3.60 4.19 10.71
N LEU A 310 -2.32 4.11 11.06
CA LEU A 310 -1.37 3.20 10.42
C LEU A 310 -1.71 1.73 10.67
N THR A 311 -2.30 1.42 11.84
CA THR A 311 -2.75 0.07 12.17
C THR A 311 -3.97 -0.33 11.31
N ILE A 312 -5.03 0.48 11.28
CA ILE A 312 -6.32 0.06 10.68
C ILE A 312 -6.35 0.13 9.14
N HIS A 313 -5.43 0.87 8.51
CA HIS A 313 -5.31 0.93 7.04
C HIS A 313 -4.26 -0.04 6.49
N SER A 314 -3.57 -0.78 7.36
CA SER A 314 -2.38 -1.57 7.04
C SER A 314 -2.61 -2.64 5.99
N ASP A 315 -3.78 -3.28 6.02
CA ASP A 315 -4.14 -4.34 5.10
C ASP A 315 -5.65 -4.43 4.90
N HIS A 316 -6.09 -4.94 3.75
CA HIS A 316 -7.52 -5.22 3.49
C HIS A 316 -7.67 -6.20 2.31
N GLU A 317 -7.29 -7.45 2.55
CA GLU A 317 -7.19 -8.52 1.56
C GLU A 317 -6.26 -8.16 0.38
N GLY A 318 -6.09 -9.10 -0.56
CA GLY A 318 -5.24 -8.90 -1.73
C GLY A 318 -5.95 -8.43 -3.00
N GLY A 319 -7.28 -8.36 -3.00
CA GLY A 319 -8.07 -8.04 -4.21
C GLY A 319 -8.17 -6.55 -4.54
N ASN A 320 -7.76 -5.67 -3.63
CA ASN A 320 -7.70 -4.24 -3.91
C ASN A 320 -6.51 -3.91 -4.82
N VAL A 321 -6.61 -2.85 -5.63
CA VAL A 321 -5.66 -2.56 -6.72
C VAL A 321 -4.21 -2.43 -6.23
N SER A 322 -3.98 -1.80 -5.08
CA SER A 322 -2.61 -1.60 -4.57
C SER A 322 -1.96 -2.90 -4.09
N ALA A 323 -2.72 -3.74 -3.38
CA ALA A 323 -2.25 -5.05 -2.94
C ALA A 323 -2.03 -5.99 -4.14
N HIS A 324 -3.01 -6.07 -5.04
CA HIS A 324 -2.93 -6.95 -6.22
C HIS A 324 -1.82 -6.54 -7.17
N ALA A 325 -1.66 -5.25 -7.48
CA ALA A 325 -0.57 -4.79 -8.36
C ALA A 325 0.81 -5.15 -7.78
N SER A 326 0.99 -4.97 -6.46
CA SER A 326 2.24 -5.34 -5.79
C SER A 326 2.49 -6.84 -5.85
N HIS A 327 1.47 -7.66 -5.56
CA HIS A 327 1.54 -9.11 -5.66
C HIS A 327 1.87 -9.59 -7.09
N LEU A 328 1.17 -9.04 -8.08
CA LEU A 328 1.35 -9.35 -9.49
C LEU A 328 2.78 -9.07 -9.94
N VAL A 329 3.32 -7.87 -9.64
CA VAL A 329 4.69 -7.49 -10.00
C VAL A 329 5.73 -8.33 -9.24
N ALA A 330 5.50 -8.63 -7.97
CA ALA A 330 6.36 -9.50 -7.18
C ALA A 330 6.35 -10.95 -7.67
N SER A 331 5.24 -11.43 -8.26
CA SER A 331 5.13 -12.79 -8.80
C SER A 331 6.09 -13.03 -9.98
N ALA A 332 6.52 -11.96 -10.66
CA ALA A 332 7.57 -11.97 -11.66
C ALA A 332 8.99 -11.89 -11.07
N LEU A 333 9.12 -11.98 -9.74
CA LEU A 333 10.36 -11.83 -8.97
C LEU A 333 10.99 -10.44 -9.07
N SER A 334 10.19 -9.39 -9.23
CA SER A 334 10.66 -8.02 -8.96
C SER A 334 10.93 -7.85 -7.46
N SER A 335 11.84 -6.95 -7.08
CA SER A 335 12.11 -6.64 -5.67
C SER A 335 10.87 -6.09 -4.94
N PRO A 336 10.89 -6.04 -3.59
CA PRO A 336 9.86 -5.33 -2.82
C PRO A 336 9.74 -3.84 -3.18
N MET A 337 10.83 -3.17 -3.56
CA MET A 337 10.83 -1.74 -3.97
C MET A 337 9.96 -1.53 -5.20
N LEU A 338 10.25 -2.27 -6.27
CA LEU A 338 9.50 -2.18 -7.52
C LEU A 338 8.05 -2.63 -7.34
N SER A 339 7.84 -3.70 -6.57
CA SER A 339 6.51 -4.24 -6.30
C SER A 339 5.65 -3.23 -5.54
N LEU A 340 6.14 -2.66 -4.43
CA LEU A 340 5.40 -1.64 -3.68
C LEU A 340 5.13 -0.39 -4.52
N SER A 341 6.10 0.08 -5.31
CA SER A 341 5.90 1.24 -6.19
C SER A 341 4.75 1.04 -7.19
N SER A 342 4.59 -0.17 -7.72
CA SER A 342 3.46 -0.50 -8.60
C SER A 342 2.12 -0.44 -7.85
N GLY A 343 2.09 -0.90 -6.60
CA GLY A 343 0.94 -0.77 -5.72
C GLY A 343 0.61 0.68 -5.39
N LEU A 344 1.61 1.53 -5.17
CA LEU A 344 1.45 2.97 -4.93
C LEU A 344 0.89 3.69 -6.16
N ASN A 345 1.30 3.31 -7.36
CA ASN A 345 0.71 3.83 -8.60
C ASN A 345 -0.78 3.44 -8.72
N GLY A 346 -1.12 2.19 -8.39
CA GLY A 346 -2.50 1.75 -8.29
C GLY A 346 -3.30 2.49 -7.21
N LEU A 347 -2.67 2.76 -6.06
CA LEU A 347 -3.26 3.51 -4.95
C LEU A 347 -3.53 4.97 -5.30
N ALA A 348 -2.70 5.59 -6.14
CA ALA A 348 -2.92 6.94 -6.64
C ALA A 348 -4.13 7.07 -7.58
N GLY A 349 -4.68 5.95 -8.05
CA GLY A 349 -5.87 5.92 -8.88
C GLY A 349 -7.10 6.49 -8.15
N PRO A 350 -7.91 7.36 -8.80
CA PRO A 350 -9.10 7.95 -8.18
C PRO A 350 -10.09 6.96 -7.58
N LEU A 351 -10.24 5.80 -8.22
CA LEU A 351 -11.16 4.73 -7.78
C LEU A 351 -10.62 3.89 -6.60
N HIS A 352 -9.45 4.23 -6.05
CA HIS A 352 -8.85 3.50 -4.94
C HIS A 352 -8.45 4.42 -3.79
N GLY A 353 -7.52 5.35 -4.00
CA GLY A 353 -6.91 6.11 -2.91
C GLY A 353 -7.52 7.47 -2.57
N LEU A 354 -8.61 7.89 -3.23
CA LEU A 354 -9.18 9.24 -3.04
C LEU A 354 -10.41 9.30 -2.13
N ALA A 355 -10.94 8.17 -1.67
CA ALA A 355 -12.20 8.11 -0.93
C ALA A 355 -12.22 9.04 0.31
N ASN A 356 -11.13 9.08 1.09
CA ASN A 356 -10.99 9.99 2.23
C ASN A 356 -11.15 11.48 1.81
N GLN A 357 -10.48 11.89 0.74
CA GLN A 357 -10.50 13.27 0.26
C GLN A 357 -11.87 13.63 -0.33
N GLU A 358 -12.49 12.70 -1.06
CA GLU A 358 -13.85 12.88 -1.60
C GLU A 358 -14.89 13.05 -0.49
N VAL A 359 -14.82 12.24 0.57
CA VAL A 359 -15.66 12.40 1.77
C VAL A 359 -15.44 13.77 2.39
N LEU A 360 -14.18 14.15 2.67
CA LEU A 360 -13.91 15.42 3.35
C LEU A 360 -14.39 16.62 2.53
N ASN A 361 -14.15 16.62 1.22
CA ASN A 361 -14.64 17.68 0.34
C ASN A 361 -16.16 17.74 0.29
N TRP A 362 -16.84 16.59 0.29
CA TRP A 362 -18.30 16.53 0.31
C TRP A 362 -18.89 17.04 1.64
N ILE A 363 -18.27 16.69 2.78
CA ILE A 363 -18.67 17.21 4.11
C ILE A 363 -18.44 18.72 4.20
N LEU A 364 -17.32 19.23 3.68
CA LEU A 364 -17.04 20.66 3.63
C LEU A 364 -18.04 21.42 2.74
N ALA A 365 -18.38 20.86 1.57
CA ALA A 365 -19.40 21.42 0.69
C ALA A 365 -20.77 21.46 1.37
N MET A 366 -21.16 20.36 2.04
CA MET A 366 -22.39 20.31 2.84
C MET A 366 -22.38 21.41 3.89
N LYS A 367 -21.35 21.50 4.74
CA LYS A 367 -21.24 22.52 5.78
C LYS A 367 -21.35 23.95 5.21
N ASN A 368 -20.75 24.21 4.05
CA ASN A 368 -20.83 25.52 3.40
C ASN A 368 -22.26 25.85 2.93
N GLU A 369 -23.05 24.85 2.53
CA GLU A 369 -24.42 25.03 2.07
C GLU A 369 -25.42 25.15 3.23
N ILE A 370 -25.31 24.29 4.24
CA ILE A 370 -26.31 24.19 5.33
C ILE A 370 -25.90 24.92 6.63
N GLY A 371 -24.68 25.46 6.69
CA GLY A 371 -24.16 26.23 7.82
C GLY A 371 -23.53 25.40 8.94
N ASP A 372 -23.09 26.09 10.00
CA ASP A 372 -22.29 25.52 11.10
C ASP A 372 -23.09 24.74 12.14
N ASN A 373 -24.42 24.97 12.21
CA ASN A 373 -25.30 24.34 13.20
C ASN A 373 -26.50 23.66 12.52
N PRO A 374 -26.26 22.66 11.65
CA PRO A 374 -27.33 22.02 10.91
C PRO A 374 -28.23 21.17 11.81
N THR A 375 -29.53 21.23 11.55
CA THR A 375 -30.49 20.30 12.15
C THR A 375 -30.47 18.95 11.43
N LYS A 376 -31.03 17.90 12.05
CA LYS A 376 -31.19 16.59 11.40
C LYS A 376 -31.95 16.70 10.07
N LYS A 377 -32.95 17.57 10.00
CA LYS A 377 -33.73 17.83 8.78
C LYS A 377 -32.87 18.41 7.66
N ASN A 378 -31.97 19.36 7.97
CA ASN A 378 -31.07 19.92 6.96
C ASN A 378 -30.13 18.85 6.37
N ILE A 379 -29.63 17.94 7.21
CA ILE A 379 -28.79 16.82 6.76
C ILE A 379 -29.59 15.88 5.86
N GLU A 380 -30.79 15.50 6.28
CA GLU A 380 -31.68 14.64 5.51
C GLU A 380 -32.01 15.23 4.13
N GLU A 381 -32.39 16.51 4.07
CA GLU A 381 -32.66 17.24 2.83
C GLU A 381 -31.44 17.26 1.90
N TYR A 382 -30.24 17.49 2.43
CA TYR A 382 -29.01 17.49 1.64
C TYR A 382 -28.60 16.09 1.14
N LEU A 383 -28.85 15.04 1.93
CA LEU A 383 -28.64 13.66 1.50
C LEU A 383 -29.58 13.30 0.34
N TRP A 384 -30.86 13.65 0.45
CA TRP A 384 -31.83 13.46 -0.63
C TRP A 384 -31.50 14.28 -1.87
N SER A 385 -31.08 15.53 -1.72
CA SER A 385 -30.67 16.36 -2.86
C SER A 385 -29.48 15.73 -3.62
N THR A 386 -28.52 15.17 -2.89
CA THR A 386 -27.37 14.45 -3.46
C THR A 386 -27.83 13.21 -4.25
N LEU A 387 -28.69 12.38 -3.67
CA LEU A 387 -29.19 11.16 -4.30
C LEU A 387 -30.10 11.45 -5.52
N ASN A 388 -30.98 12.45 -5.40
CA ASN A 388 -31.89 12.87 -6.48
C ASN A 388 -31.13 13.50 -7.67
N ALA A 389 -29.95 14.07 -7.43
CA ALA A 389 -29.02 14.50 -8.47
C ALA A 389 -28.27 13.34 -9.16
N GLY A 390 -28.58 12.08 -8.81
CA GLY A 390 -27.93 10.89 -9.35
C GLY A 390 -26.52 10.65 -8.81
N LYS A 391 -26.13 11.34 -7.73
CA LYS A 391 -24.84 11.13 -7.04
C LYS A 391 -25.00 10.08 -5.94
N VAL A 392 -23.87 9.66 -5.36
CA VAL A 392 -23.85 8.80 -4.17
C VAL A 392 -23.43 9.61 -2.94
N ILE A 393 -23.68 9.05 -1.76
CA ILE A 393 -23.15 9.58 -0.51
C ILE A 393 -21.73 9.01 -0.29
N PRO A 394 -20.66 9.82 -0.39
CA PRO A 394 -19.29 9.32 -0.27
C PRO A 394 -19.06 8.63 1.08
N GLY A 395 -18.33 7.53 1.07
CA GLY A 395 -18.03 6.74 2.28
C GLY A 395 -19.14 5.81 2.75
N TYR A 396 -20.33 5.82 2.13
CA TYR A 396 -21.46 4.94 2.46
C TYR A 396 -21.82 4.01 1.29
N GLY A 397 -22.30 2.80 1.60
CA GLY A 397 -22.84 1.89 0.59
C GLY A 397 -21.90 0.75 0.17
N HIS A 398 -21.43 -0.06 1.12
CA HIS A 398 -20.49 -1.15 0.85
C HIS A 398 -21.15 -2.36 0.15
N ALA A 399 -20.44 -2.99 -0.79
CA ALA A 399 -20.95 -4.16 -1.51
C ALA A 399 -21.01 -5.47 -0.69
N VAL A 400 -20.37 -5.51 0.50
CA VAL A 400 -20.06 -6.76 1.22
C VAL A 400 -20.37 -6.62 2.71
N LEU A 401 -19.81 -5.60 3.38
CA LEU A 401 -20.07 -5.33 4.79
C LEU A 401 -21.55 -5.08 5.04
N ARG A 402 -22.13 -5.80 6.01
CA ARG A 402 -23.55 -5.70 6.39
C ARG A 402 -23.80 -4.83 7.62
N LYS A 403 -22.74 -4.30 8.22
CA LYS A 403 -22.75 -3.41 9.39
C LYS A 403 -21.70 -2.33 9.20
N THR A 404 -21.68 -1.35 10.12
CA THR A 404 -20.63 -0.32 10.19
C THR A 404 -19.25 -0.96 10.22
N ASP A 405 -18.37 -0.50 9.33
CA ASP A 405 -16.98 -0.93 9.30
C ASP A 405 -16.32 -0.72 10.68
N PRO A 406 -15.73 -1.74 11.31
CA PRO A 406 -15.13 -1.59 12.63
C PRO A 406 -13.97 -0.57 12.65
N ARG A 407 -13.36 -0.29 11.49
CA ARG A 407 -12.35 0.77 11.35
C ARG A 407 -12.95 2.18 11.39
N TYR A 408 -14.20 2.35 10.93
CA TYR A 408 -14.97 3.58 11.15
C TYR A 408 -15.27 3.74 12.63
N THR A 409 -15.75 2.66 13.28
CA THR A 409 -16.07 2.66 14.72
C THR A 409 -14.86 3.03 15.57
N ALA A 410 -13.69 2.43 15.32
CA ALA A 410 -12.46 2.75 16.08
C ALA A 410 -12.07 4.23 15.98
N GLN A 411 -12.21 4.83 14.80
CA GLN A 411 -11.98 6.27 14.59
C GLN A 411 -13.03 7.15 15.25
N ARG A 412 -14.29 6.69 15.26
CA ARG A 412 -15.39 7.36 15.93
C ARG A 412 -15.18 7.39 17.45
N GLU A 413 -14.75 6.27 18.03
CA GLU A 413 -14.42 6.18 19.46
C GLU A 413 -13.25 7.09 19.82
N PHE A 414 -12.23 7.16 18.97
CA PHE A 414 -11.14 8.13 19.11
C PHE A 414 -11.68 9.57 19.13
N ALA A 415 -12.56 9.93 18.19
CA ALA A 415 -13.14 11.27 18.11
C ALA A 415 -14.00 11.62 19.34
N LEU A 416 -14.85 10.68 19.79
CA LEU A 416 -15.66 10.85 21.00
C LEU A 416 -14.82 11.16 22.24
N LYS A 417 -13.61 10.60 22.32
CA LYS A 417 -12.70 10.80 23.45
C LYS A 417 -11.90 12.10 23.36
N HIS A 418 -11.43 12.47 22.17
CA HIS A 418 -10.41 13.51 21.99
C HIS A 418 -10.91 14.80 21.34
N LEU A 419 -12.03 14.76 20.61
CA LEU A 419 -12.62 15.92 19.93
C LEU A 419 -14.16 15.86 19.88
N PRO A 420 -14.88 15.57 20.98
CA PRO A 420 -16.33 15.41 20.97
C PRO A 420 -17.09 16.69 20.58
N ASP A 421 -16.47 17.84 20.83
CA ASP A 421 -17.07 19.15 20.60
C ASP A 421 -16.69 19.77 19.26
N ASP A 422 -15.84 19.11 18.47
CA ASP A 422 -15.45 19.60 17.15
C ASP A 422 -16.68 19.67 16.21
N PRO A 423 -16.95 20.83 15.58
CA PRO A 423 -18.11 20.99 14.70
C PRO A 423 -18.12 20.02 13.52
N MET A 424 -16.95 19.70 12.94
CA MET A 424 -16.88 18.77 11.81
C MET A 424 -17.19 17.33 12.26
N PHE A 425 -16.72 16.93 13.43
CA PHE A 425 -17.05 15.63 14.03
C PHE A 425 -18.53 15.52 14.38
N ARG A 426 -19.14 16.57 14.95
CA ARG A 426 -20.58 16.61 15.21
C ARG A 426 -21.38 16.47 13.90
N LEU A 427 -20.95 17.15 12.85
CA LEU A 427 -21.54 17.02 11.51
C LEU A 427 -21.45 15.59 10.97
N VAL A 428 -20.26 14.99 10.97
CA VAL A 428 -20.08 13.58 10.55
C VAL A 428 -20.90 12.61 11.41
N SER A 429 -21.02 12.88 12.71
CA SER A 429 -21.86 12.09 13.63
C SER A 429 -23.36 12.19 13.29
N LEU A 430 -23.85 13.37 12.88
CA LEU A 430 -25.23 13.51 12.40
C LEU A 430 -25.45 12.76 11.08
N VAL A 431 -24.49 12.84 10.14
CA VAL A 431 -24.54 12.06 8.88
C VAL A 431 -24.59 10.56 9.19
N TYR A 432 -23.82 10.07 10.15
CA TYR A 432 -23.86 8.68 10.60
C TYR A 432 -25.23 8.24 11.13
N GLU A 433 -25.93 9.11 11.85
CA GLU A 433 -27.26 8.79 12.38
C GLU A 433 -28.33 8.73 11.26
N ILE A 434 -28.20 9.58 10.25
CA ILE A 434 -29.28 9.86 9.28
C ILE A 434 -29.09 9.09 7.97
N ALA A 435 -27.86 9.06 7.43
CA ALA A 435 -27.57 8.50 6.11
C ALA A 435 -28.02 7.05 5.96
N PRO A 436 -27.88 6.15 6.96
CA PRO A 436 -28.34 4.77 6.79
C PRO A 436 -29.84 4.67 6.50
N LYS A 437 -30.67 5.50 7.16
CA LYS A 437 -32.12 5.52 6.97
C LYS A 437 -32.48 6.03 5.57
N VAL A 438 -31.90 7.17 5.17
CA VAL A 438 -32.12 7.77 3.84
C VAL A 438 -31.71 6.80 2.72
N LEU A 439 -30.58 6.12 2.87
CA LEU A 439 -30.09 5.16 1.87
C LEU A 439 -30.98 3.93 1.73
N LEU A 440 -31.57 3.45 2.83
CA LEU A 440 -32.55 2.37 2.81
C LEU A 440 -33.86 2.81 2.16
N GLU A 441 -34.36 3.99 2.50
CA GLU A 441 -35.59 4.56 1.92
C GLU A 441 -35.44 4.83 0.41
N HIS A 442 -34.28 5.32 -0.03
CA HIS A 442 -33.96 5.47 -1.46
C HIS A 442 -33.91 4.13 -2.22
N GLY A 443 -33.74 2.99 -1.53
CA GLY A 443 -33.95 1.65 -2.08
C GLY A 443 -32.87 1.10 -3.03
N LYS A 444 -31.85 1.89 -3.38
CA LYS A 444 -30.73 1.42 -4.25
C LYS A 444 -29.53 0.86 -3.49
N THR A 445 -29.44 1.10 -2.19
CA THR A 445 -28.27 0.73 -1.38
C THR A 445 -28.56 -0.52 -0.57
N LYS A 446 -27.83 -1.61 -0.85
CA LYS A 446 -28.03 -2.88 -0.13
C LYS A 446 -27.53 -2.83 1.32
N ASN A 447 -26.33 -2.28 1.55
CA ASN A 447 -25.76 -2.12 2.88
C ASN A 447 -25.43 -0.64 3.12
N PRO A 448 -26.21 0.08 3.93
CA PRO A 448 -26.20 1.54 3.98
C PRO A 448 -25.21 2.11 5.00
N TYR A 449 -24.20 1.34 5.38
CA TYR A 449 -23.26 1.69 6.47
C TYR A 449 -21.98 2.34 5.95
N PRO A 450 -21.30 3.16 6.78
CA PRO A 450 -20.07 3.82 6.38
C PRO A 450 -18.85 2.89 6.44
N ASN A 451 -17.81 3.27 5.71
CA ASN A 451 -16.48 2.68 5.76
C ASN A 451 -15.46 3.60 6.46
N VAL A 452 -14.23 3.12 6.62
CA VAL A 452 -13.10 3.85 7.25
C VAL A 452 -12.87 5.27 6.71
N ASP A 453 -13.10 5.51 5.42
CA ASP A 453 -12.84 6.78 4.72
C ASP A 453 -13.88 7.85 5.05
N ALA A 454 -15.06 7.44 5.52
CA ALA A 454 -16.11 8.36 5.96
C ALA A 454 -15.73 9.18 7.22
N HIS A 455 -14.63 8.84 7.90
CA HIS A 455 -14.24 9.45 9.18
C HIS A 455 -12.80 9.99 9.22
N SER A 456 -11.87 9.42 8.45
CA SER A 456 -10.43 9.69 8.61
C SER A 456 -10.04 11.12 8.27
N GLY A 457 -10.65 11.73 7.26
CA GLY A 457 -10.32 13.09 6.83
C GLY A 457 -10.54 14.15 7.91
N ILE A 458 -11.63 14.04 8.70
CA ILE A 458 -11.90 15.03 9.75
C ILE A 458 -10.91 14.93 10.92
N LEU A 459 -10.43 13.72 11.23
CA LEU A 459 -9.44 13.50 12.28
C LEU A 459 -8.10 14.13 11.91
N LEU A 460 -7.61 13.87 10.70
CA LEU A 460 -6.37 14.46 10.20
C LEU A 460 -6.47 15.99 10.16
N ARG A 461 -7.59 16.51 9.65
CA ARG A 461 -7.86 17.95 9.56
C ARG A 461 -7.86 18.62 10.93
N TYR A 462 -8.50 18.03 11.94
CA TYR A 462 -8.62 18.59 13.29
C TYR A 462 -7.24 18.90 13.91
N TYR A 463 -6.28 17.98 13.77
CA TYR A 463 -4.92 18.18 14.28
C TYR A 463 -4.04 19.08 13.41
N GLY A 464 -4.57 19.59 12.29
CA GLY A 464 -3.90 20.55 11.42
C GLY A 464 -3.17 19.93 10.22
N LEU A 465 -3.39 18.65 9.91
CA LEU A 465 -2.96 18.05 8.65
C LEU A 465 -4.09 18.26 7.62
N VAL A 466 -4.07 19.41 6.95
CA VAL A 466 -5.18 19.90 6.11
C VAL A 466 -4.93 19.67 4.62
N GLU A 467 -3.71 19.30 4.25
CA GLU A 467 -3.21 19.13 2.89
C GLU A 467 -3.70 17.81 2.29
N GLN A 468 -4.97 17.81 1.89
CA GLN A 468 -5.70 16.62 1.44
C GLN A 468 -4.95 15.75 0.41
N GLN A 469 -4.21 16.34 -0.53
CA GLN A 469 -3.42 15.60 -1.54
C GLN A 469 -2.36 14.66 -0.92
N PHE A 470 -1.97 14.89 0.34
CA PHE A 470 -1.03 14.07 1.08
C PHE A 470 -1.69 12.86 1.76
N TYR A 471 -3.02 12.82 1.93
CA TYR A 471 -3.69 11.75 2.68
C TYR A 471 -3.45 10.36 2.07
N THR A 472 -3.40 10.26 0.74
CA THR A 472 -3.09 8.99 0.07
C THR A 472 -1.64 8.54 0.32
N VAL A 473 -0.71 9.47 0.60
CA VAL A 473 0.68 9.10 0.99
C VAL A 473 0.67 8.43 2.36
N LEU A 474 -0.06 8.97 3.34
CA LEU A 474 -0.25 8.30 4.65
C LEU A 474 -0.89 6.92 4.49
N PHE A 475 -1.88 6.80 3.61
CA PHE A 475 -2.47 5.50 3.29
C PHE A 475 -1.41 4.55 2.71
N GLY A 476 -0.56 5.02 1.79
CA GLY A 476 0.55 4.23 1.25
C GLY A 476 1.55 3.77 2.32
N VAL A 477 1.90 4.64 3.26
CA VAL A 477 2.79 4.30 4.41
C VAL A 477 2.17 3.18 5.25
N SER A 478 0.88 3.28 5.57
CA SER A 478 0.17 2.24 6.31
C SER A 478 0.09 0.94 5.51
N ARG A 479 -0.39 1.01 4.27
CA ARG A 479 -0.66 -0.15 3.41
C ARG A 479 0.60 -0.96 3.06
N ALA A 480 1.77 -0.34 3.12
CA ALA A 480 3.04 -1.04 2.96
C ALA A 480 3.22 -2.18 3.97
N LEU A 481 2.68 -2.05 5.20
CA LEU A 481 2.78 -3.08 6.24
C LEU A 481 2.12 -4.40 5.79
N GLY A 482 0.87 -4.34 5.30
CA GLY A 482 0.16 -5.52 4.81
C GLY A 482 0.77 -6.09 3.53
N ILE A 483 1.03 -5.22 2.55
CA ILE A 483 1.59 -5.63 1.26
C ILE A 483 2.93 -6.35 1.45
N LEU A 484 3.87 -5.71 2.14
CA LEU A 484 5.22 -6.26 2.28
C LEU A 484 5.24 -7.52 3.16
N SER A 485 4.34 -7.60 4.16
CA SER A 485 4.14 -8.84 4.92
C SER A 485 3.70 -9.99 4.00
N GLN A 486 2.76 -9.75 3.09
CA GLN A 486 2.35 -10.76 2.13
C GLN A 486 3.48 -11.10 1.14
N LEU A 487 4.22 -10.12 0.62
CA LEU A 487 5.28 -10.39 -0.35
C LEU A 487 6.39 -11.28 0.23
N ILE A 488 6.69 -11.15 1.53
CA ILE A 488 7.59 -12.07 2.24
C ILE A 488 7.01 -13.50 2.21
N TRP A 489 5.72 -13.66 2.55
CA TRP A 489 5.04 -14.95 2.51
C TRP A 489 4.94 -15.54 1.10
N ASP A 490 4.73 -14.72 0.07
CA ASP A 490 4.68 -15.18 -1.32
C ASP A 490 5.99 -15.86 -1.74
N ARG A 491 7.14 -15.32 -1.29
CA ARG A 491 8.45 -15.92 -1.53
C ARG A 491 8.71 -17.11 -0.61
N ALA A 492 8.30 -17.03 0.66
CA ALA A 492 8.46 -18.12 1.61
C ALA A 492 7.68 -19.38 1.20
N LEU A 493 6.46 -19.20 0.67
CA LEU A 493 5.61 -20.27 0.15
C LEU A 493 5.92 -20.63 -1.31
N GLY A 494 6.83 -19.87 -1.96
CA GLY A 494 7.29 -20.13 -3.31
C GLY A 494 6.20 -19.98 -4.38
N PHE A 495 5.26 -19.04 -4.17
CA PHE A 495 4.18 -18.75 -5.11
C PHE A 495 4.71 -18.48 -6.52
N PRO A 496 4.03 -19.00 -7.56
CA PRO A 496 4.46 -18.87 -8.93
C PRO A 496 4.13 -17.48 -9.50
N ILE A 497 4.57 -17.24 -10.74
CA ILE A 497 4.11 -16.09 -11.54
C ILE A 497 2.58 -16.11 -11.70
N GLU A 498 1.95 -14.96 -11.48
CA GLU A 498 0.54 -14.76 -11.80
C GLU A 498 0.38 -14.55 -13.31
N ARG A 499 -0.46 -15.38 -13.95
CA ARG A 499 -0.59 -15.39 -15.42
C ARG A 499 -2.00 -15.82 -15.87
N PRO A 500 -3.05 -15.01 -15.60
CA PRO A 500 -4.39 -15.31 -16.09
C PRO A 500 -4.43 -15.33 -17.62
N LYS A 501 -5.35 -16.10 -18.19
CA LYS A 501 -5.55 -16.16 -19.64
C LYS A 501 -6.58 -15.11 -20.07
N SER A 502 -6.26 -14.33 -21.08
CA SER A 502 -7.18 -13.37 -21.71
C SER A 502 -7.79 -13.94 -22.99
N PHE A 503 -8.95 -13.40 -23.37
CA PHE A 503 -9.67 -13.72 -24.59
C PHE A 503 -10.29 -12.43 -25.16
N SER A 504 -10.40 -12.33 -26.49
CA SER A 504 -11.15 -11.26 -27.14
C SER A 504 -12.66 -11.58 -27.17
N THR A 505 -13.47 -10.57 -27.47
CA THR A 505 -14.92 -10.74 -27.72
C THR A 505 -15.19 -11.80 -28.77
N GLU A 506 -14.46 -11.80 -29.90
CA GLU A 506 -14.61 -12.79 -30.97
C GLU A 506 -14.24 -14.19 -30.52
N ALA A 507 -13.23 -14.31 -29.64
CA ALA A 507 -12.86 -15.61 -29.07
C ALA A 507 -13.98 -16.16 -28.17
N PHE A 508 -14.64 -15.29 -27.37
CA PHE A 508 -15.82 -15.69 -26.60
C PHE A 508 -17.02 -16.03 -27.49
N ILE A 509 -17.29 -15.25 -28.54
CA ILE A 509 -18.36 -15.57 -29.52
C ILE A 509 -18.10 -16.94 -30.14
N LYS A 510 -16.88 -17.22 -30.60
CA LYS A 510 -16.50 -18.54 -31.14
C LYS A 510 -16.59 -19.67 -30.11
N MET A 511 -16.49 -19.35 -28.82
CA MET A 511 -16.59 -20.32 -27.73
C MET A 511 -18.05 -20.72 -27.45
N PHE A 512 -19.00 -19.77 -27.53
CA PHE A 512 -20.38 -19.97 -27.10
C PHE A 512 -21.40 -20.08 -28.24
N CYS A 513 -21.15 -19.45 -29.39
CA CYS A 513 -22.11 -19.32 -30.49
C CYS A 513 -21.83 -20.28 -31.66
N LYS A 514 -21.35 -21.49 -31.38
CA LYS A 514 -21.13 -22.52 -32.41
C LYS A 514 -22.43 -23.13 -32.89
#